data_AF-A0A6P0Y4D2-F1
#
_entry.id   AF-A0A6P0Y4D2-F1
#
_cell.length_a   1.000
_cell.length_b   1.000
_cell.length_c   1.000
_cell.angle_alpha   90.00
_cell.angle_beta   90.00
_cell.angle_gamma   90.00
#
_symmetry.space_group_name_H-M   'P 1'
#
loop_
_entity.id
_entity.type
_entity.pdbx_description
1 polymer ?
#
loop_
_entity_poly.entity_id
_entity_poly.type
_entity_poly.pdbx_seq_one_letter_code
_entity_poly.pdbx_strand_id
1 'polypeptide(L)'
;GKFNAIPNLVKLGLSLEQIAQGLELPIETVRKATDPQVILAAFVRLLKEHSEVFSSEQLEELTQLLTSVADNEQEIASNISTWLKRYAEVNQAYQDIFIAVCKVRGEEATSVINKKTLQAEILNK
;
A
#
# COMPACT_ATOMS: atom_id res chain seq x y z
N GLY A 1 -9.60 0.84 10.72
CA GLY A 1 -8.80 1.25 11.90
C GLY A 1 -8.16 2.61 11.69
N LYS A 2 -7.46 3.16 12.69
CA LYS A 2 -6.83 4.50 12.67
C LYS A 2 -5.98 4.75 11.39
N PHE A 3 -5.22 3.75 10.94
CA PHE A 3 -4.39 3.81 9.72
C PHE A 3 -5.19 4.03 8.42
N ASN A 4 -6.36 3.40 8.28
CA ASN A 4 -7.18 3.50 7.07
C ASN A 4 -7.78 4.91 6.88
N ALA A 5 -7.87 5.68 7.96
CA ALA A 5 -8.39 7.04 7.92
C ALA A 5 -7.34 8.03 7.40
N ILE A 6 -6.03 7.76 7.57
CA ILE A 6 -4.94 8.69 7.26
C ILE A 6 -5.01 9.22 5.82
N PRO A 7 -5.13 8.38 4.76
CA PRO A 7 -5.16 8.88 3.39
C PRO A 7 -6.39 9.76 3.10
N ASN A 8 -7.52 9.47 3.73
CA ASN A 8 -8.74 10.27 3.57
C ASN A 8 -8.61 11.62 4.28
N LEU A 9 -8.01 11.64 5.48
CA LEU A 9 -7.79 12.87 6.22
C LEU A 9 -6.82 13.82 5.50
N VAL A 10 -5.78 13.27 4.84
CA VAL A 10 -4.89 14.06 3.97
C VAL A 10 -5.67 14.67 2.80
N LYS A 11 -6.56 13.91 2.15
CA LYS A 11 -7.41 14.42 1.07
C LYS A 11 -8.37 15.52 1.52
N LEU A 12 -8.75 15.54 2.80
CA LEU A 12 -9.56 16.59 3.41
C LEU A 12 -8.74 17.85 3.77
N GLY A 13 -7.46 17.89 3.44
CA GLY A 13 -6.59 19.05 3.68
C GLY A 13 -6.00 19.10 5.08
N LEU A 14 -6.13 18.03 5.88
CA LEU A 14 -5.50 17.98 7.20
C LEU A 14 -3.99 17.76 7.06
N SER A 15 -3.23 18.53 7.83
CA SER A 15 -1.77 18.36 7.94
C SER A 15 -1.45 17.04 8.63
N LEU A 16 -0.30 16.43 8.30
CA LEU A 16 0.13 15.17 8.92
C LEU A 16 0.21 15.28 10.46
N GLU A 17 0.58 16.45 10.99
CA GLU A 17 0.58 16.75 12.43
C GLU A 17 -0.82 16.74 13.04
N GLN A 18 -1.81 17.33 12.36
CA GLN A 18 -3.21 17.32 12.80
C GLN A 18 -3.78 15.89 12.79
N ILE A 19 -3.39 15.09 11.79
CA ILE A 19 -3.78 13.68 11.68
C ILE A 19 -3.13 12.86 12.80
N ALA A 20 -1.83 13.05 13.04
CA ALA A 20 -1.09 12.36 14.10
C ALA A 20 -1.69 12.66 15.48
N GLN A 21 -1.99 13.93 15.75
CA GLN A 21 -2.66 14.35 16.98
C GLN A 21 -4.07 13.76 17.08
N GLY A 22 -4.89 13.91 16.04
CA GLY A 22 -6.29 13.47 16.04
C GLY A 22 -6.48 11.95 16.12
N LEU A 23 -5.49 11.18 15.65
CA LEU A 23 -5.48 9.72 15.74
C LEU A 23 -4.66 9.18 16.91
N GLU A 24 -3.99 10.05 17.68
CA GLU A 24 -3.04 9.67 18.73
C GLU A 24 -1.97 8.70 18.23
N LEU A 25 -1.41 9.00 17.04
CA LEU A 25 -0.36 8.23 16.41
C LEU A 25 0.95 9.03 16.38
N PRO A 26 2.11 8.37 16.43
CA PRO A 26 3.38 9.05 16.17
C PRO A 26 3.37 9.69 14.77
N ILE A 27 3.91 10.90 14.65
CA ILE A 27 3.99 11.60 13.36
C ILE A 27 4.73 10.79 12.30
N GLU A 28 5.77 10.05 12.68
CA GLU A 28 6.51 9.15 11.80
C GLU A 28 5.62 8.05 11.23
N THR A 29 4.71 7.50 12.05
CA THR A 29 3.74 6.50 11.62
C THR A 29 2.77 7.07 10.59
N VAL A 30 2.33 8.33 10.78
CA VAL A 30 1.46 9.01 9.81
C VAL A 30 2.20 9.31 8.52
N ARG A 31 3.46 9.76 8.59
CA ARG A 31 4.32 9.98 7.41
C ARG A 31 4.51 8.69 6.61
N LYS A 32 4.86 7.58 7.28
CA LYS A 32 4.98 6.25 6.66
C LYS A 32 3.66 5.82 6.01
N ALA A 33 2.53 6.05 6.66
CA ALA A 33 1.24 5.67 6.12
C ALA A 33 0.82 6.46 4.87
N THR A 34 1.50 7.56 4.56
CA THR A 34 1.30 8.36 3.33
C THR A 34 2.39 8.15 2.29
N ASP A 35 3.46 7.44 2.66
CA ASP A 35 4.61 7.23 1.79
C ASP A 35 4.26 6.16 0.72
N PRO A 36 4.37 6.50 -0.58
CA PRO A 36 4.06 5.55 -1.64
C PRO A 36 4.96 4.30 -1.56
N GLN A 37 6.23 4.43 -1.19
CA GLN A 37 7.12 3.27 -1.06
C GLN A 37 6.69 2.33 0.05
N VAL A 38 6.17 2.84 1.17
CA VAL A 38 5.61 2.00 2.25
C VAL A 38 4.36 1.27 1.78
N ILE A 39 3.48 1.96 1.05
CA ILE A 39 2.26 1.38 0.47
C ILE A 39 2.62 0.24 -0.49
N LEU A 40 3.58 0.49 -1.39
CA LEU A 40 4.04 -0.48 -2.38
C LEU A 40 4.80 -1.64 -1.73
N ALA A 41 5.60 -1.39 -0.70
CA ALA A 41 6.31 -2.42 0.05
C ALA A 41 5.36 -3.38 0.75
N ALA A 42 4.33 -2.84 1.41
CA ALA A 42 3.28 -3.68 2.01
C ALA A 42 2.55 -4.51 0.95
N PHE A 43 2.32 -3.96 -0.24
CA PHE A 43 1.67 -4.68 -1.33
C PHE A 43 2.54 -5.79 -1.95
N VAL A 44 3.83 -5.51 -2.19
CA VAL A 44 4.79 -6.55 -2.62
C VAL A 44 4.88 -7.66 -1.58
N ARG A 45 4.90 -7.29 -0.30
CA ARG A 45 4.93 -8.24 0.80
C ARG A 45 3.67 -9.12 0.83
N LEU A 46 2.49 -8.54 0.59
CA LEU A 46 1.24 -9.28 0.40
C LEU A 46 1.32 -10.27 -0.76
N LEU A 47 1.82 -9.85 -1.93
CA LEU A 47 2.03 -10.76 -3.07
C LEU A 47 3.00 -11.89 -2.75
N LYS A 48 4.03 -11.64 -1.94
CA LYS A 48 5.06 -12.63 -1.58
C LYS A 48 4.59 -13.65 -0.56
N GLU A 49 4.06 -13.17 0.56
CA GLU A 49 3.78 -13.99 1.74
C GLU A 49 2.35 -14.51 1.76
N HIS A 50 1.44 -13.87 1.03
CA HIS A 50 0.00 -14.17 1.08
C HIS A 50 -0.61 -14.29 -0.33
N SER A 51 0.08 -14.96 -1.25
CA SER A 51 -0.41 -15.11 -2.63
C SER A 51 -1.73 -15.88 -2.73
N GLU A 52 -2.07 -16.71 -1.72
CA GLU A 52 -3.32 -17.49 -1.71
C GLU A 52 -4.58 -16.64 -1.55
N VAL A 53 -4.46 -15.38 -1.10
CA VAL A 53 -5.61 -14.48 -0.99
C VAL A 53 -6.03 -13.90 -2.34
N PHE A 54 -5.23 -14.09 -3.38
CA PHE A 54 -5.51 -13.62 -4.74
C PHE A 54 -6.10 -14.73 -5.61
N SER A 55 -7.15 -14.42 -6.35
CA SER A 55 -7.62 -15.24 -7.46
C SER A 55 -6.84 -14.95 -8.75
N SER A 56 -6.86 -15.87 -9.70
CA SER A 56 -6.24 -15.66 -11.02
C SER A 56 -6.81 -14.44 -11.76
N GLU A 57 -8.12 -14.20 -11.65
CA GLU A 57 -8.78 -13.02 -12.22
C GLU A 57 -8.25 -11.72 -11.59
N GLN A 58 -8.06 -11.69 -10.27
CA GLN A 58 -7.51 -10.53 -9.57
C GLN A 58 -6.06 -10.23 -9.98
N LEU A 59 -5.24 -11.26 -10.20
CA LEU A 59 -3.86 -11.10 -10.68
C LEU A 59 -3.81 -10.57 -12.12
N GLU A 60 -4.74 -11.00 -12.98
CA GLU A 60 -4.88 -10.46 -14.33
C GLU A 60 -5.32 -8.99 -14.31
N GLU A 61 -6.32 -8.65 -13.50
CA GLU A 61 -6.77 -7.26 -13.32
C GLU A 61 -5.65 -6.35 -12.81
N LEU A 62 -4.84 -6.82 -11.85
CA LEU A 62 -3.67 -6.09 -11.35
C LEU A 62 -2.63 -5.88 -12.46
N THR A 63 -2.40 -6.89 -13.30
CA THR A 63 -1.48 -6.78 -14.44
C THR A 63 -1.96 -5.72 -15.44
N GLN A 64 -3.26 -5.70 -15.74
CA GLN A 64 -3.86 -4.69 -16.62
C GLN A 64 -3.80 -3.28 -16.01
N LEU A 65 -4.11 -3.14 -14.72
CA LEU A 65 -4.02 -1.89 -13.97
C LEU A 65 -2.61 -1.31 -14.02
N LEU A 66 -1.61 -2.14 -13.72
CA LEU A 66 -0.21 -1.71 -13.75
C LEU A 66 0.24 -1.39 -15.17
N THR A 67 -0.27 -2.08 -16.19
CA THR A 67 0.06 -1.76 -17.59
C THR A 67 -0.43 -0.36 -17.97
N SER A 68 -1.64 0.01 -17.55
CA SER A 68 -2.26 1.30 -17.90
C SER A 68 -1.77 2.49 -17.08
N VAL A 69 -1.25 2.29 -15.86
CA VAL A 69 -0.78 3.40 -15.02
C VAL A 69 0.58 3.91 -15.47
N ALA A 70 0.81 5.22 -15.33
CA ALA A 70 2.12 5.83 -15.56
C ALA A 70 3.16 5.23 -14.59
N ASP A 71 4.44 5.29 -14.98
CA ASP A 71 5.57 4.85 -14.16
C ASP A 71 5.87 5.89 -13.06
N ASN A 72 4.91 6.10 -12.18
CA ASN A 72 4.95 7.05 -11.08
C ASN A 72 4.50 6.36 -9.80
N GLU A 73 5.36 6.33 -8.79
CA GLU A 73 5.14 5.59 -7.54
C GLU A 73 3.87 6.04 -6.81
N GLN A 74 3.55 7.33 -6.85
CA GLN A 74 2.37 7.88 -6.20
C GLN A 74 1.08 7.53 -6.94
N GLU A 75 1.10 7.54 -8.27
CA GLU A 75 -0.03 7.07 -9.07
C GLU A 75 -0.24 5.57 -8.91
N ILE A 76 0.83 4.77 -8.90
CA ILE A 76 0.77 3.33 -8.69
C ILE A 76 0.21 3.02 -7.30
N ALA A 77 0.74 3.63 -6.25
CA ALA A 77 0.29 3.45 -4.88
C ALA A 77 -1.20 3.84 -4.72
N SER A 78 -1.63 4.93 -5.35
CA SER A 78 -3.02 5.39 -5.34
C SER A 78 -3.95 4.42 -6.08
N ASN A 79 -3.54 3.90 -7.23
CA ASN A 79 -4.31 2.93 -8.01
C ASN A 79 -4.44 1.59 -7.27
N ILE A 80 -3.34 1.07 -6.70
CA ILE A 80 -3.36 -0.14 -5.86
C ILE A 80 -4.27 0.06 -4.65
N SER A 81 -4.14 1.18 -3.94
CA SER A 81 -5.00 1.50 -2.79
C SER A 81 -6.49 1.57 -3.16
N THR A 82 -6.79 2.00 -4.38
CA THR A 82 -8.16 2.06 -4.91
C THR A 82 -8.65 0.66 -5.30
N TRP A 83 -7.79 -0.14 -5.93
CA TRP A 83 -8.09 -1.52 -6.31
C TRP A 83 -8.35 -2.39 -5.08
N LEU A 84 -7.53 -2.28 -4.03
CA LEU A 84 -7.69 -3.02 -2.77
C LEU A 84 -9.09 -2.82 -2.17
N LYS A 85 -9.65 -1.60 -2.22
CA LYS A 85 -10.99 -1.32 -1.69
C LYS A 85 -12.11 -2.12 -2.37
N ARG A 86 -11.87 -2.69 -3.55
CA ARG A 86 -12.85 -3.52 -4.29
C ARG A 86 -12.92 -4.96 -3.76
N TYR A 87 -11.86 -5.45 -3.09
CA TYR A 87 -11.76 -6.83 -2.63
C TYR A 87 -11.53 -6.87 -1.12
N ALA A 88 -12.59 -7.11 -0.35
CA ALA A 88 -12.56 -7.02 1.11
C ALA A 88 -11.52 -7.97 1.74
N GLU A 89 -11.40 -9.20 1.26
CA GLU A 89 -10.48 -10.21 1.78
C GLU A 89 -9.01 -9.83 1.55
N VAL A 90 -8.67 -9.44 0.32
CA VAL A 90 -7.33 -8.96 -0.04
C VAL A 90 -6.97 -7.69 0.72
N ASN A 91 -7.93 -6.76 0.87
CA ASN A 91 -7.73 -5.52 1.61
C ASN A 91 -7.49 -5.77 3.10
N GLN A 92 -8.16 -6.77 3.69
CA GLN A 92 -7.94 -7.11 5.09
C GLN A 92 -6.52 -7.66 5.29
N ALA A 93 -6.10 -8.62 4.47
CA ALA A 93 -4.74 -9.15 4.50
C ALA A 93 -3.69 -8.04 4.26
N TYR A 94 -3.95 -7.13 3.31
CA TYR A 94 -3.11 -5.97 3.08
C TYR A 94 -2.98 -5.08 4.33
N GLN A 95 -4.08 -4.82 5.04
CA GLN A 95 -4.07 -3.93 6.20
C GLN A 95 -3.24 -4.48 7.35
N ASP A 96 -3.31 -5.79 7.61
CA ASP A 96 -2.51 -6.44 8.64
C ASP A 96 -1.00 -6.29 8.34
N ILE A 97 -0.60 -6.51 7.09
CA ILE A 97 0.77 -6.31 6.62
C ILE A 97 1.19 -4.85 6.69
N PHE A 98 0.35 -3.94 6.18
CA PHE A 98 0.63 -2.51 6.15
C PHE A 98 0.83 -1.92 7.56
N ILE A 99 -0.01 -2.34 8.52
CA ILE A 99 0.14 -1.97 9.92
C ILE A 99 1.46 -2.50 10.48
N ALA A 100 1.83 -3.74 10.16
CA ALA A 100 3.12 -4.30 10.57
C ALA A 100 4.28 -3.47 10.01
N VAL A 101 4.29 -3.18 8.70
CA VAL A 101 5.32 -2.36 8.03
C VAL A 101 5.42 -0.96 8.66
N CYS A 102 4.29 -0.31 8.94
CA CYS A 102 4.29 1.01 9.56
C CYS A 102 4.81 1.01 11.02
N LYS A 103 4.74 -0.13 11.72
CA LYS A 103 5.21 -0.30 13.11
C LYS A 103 6.69 -0.63 13.21
N VAL A 104 7.33 -1.15 12.16
CA VAL A 104 8.77 -1.48 12.20
C VAL A 104 9.59 -0.19 12.38
N ARG A 105 10.39 -0.15 13.46
CA ARG A 105 11.40 0.89 13.72
C ARG A 105 12.70 0.51 13.02
N GLY A 106 12.80 0.78 11.74
CA GLY A 106 14.04 0.61 10.97
C GLY A 106 13.82 0.83 9.49
N GLU A 107 14.84 1.37 8.82
CA GLU A 107 15.02 1.23 7.38
C GLU A 107 15.39 -0.23 7.12
N GLU A 108 14.42 -1.10 6.89
CA GLU A 108 14.71 -2.21 5.99
C GLU A 108 15.05 -1.53 4.66
N ALA A 109 16.27 -1.74 4.16
CA ALA A 109 16.74 -1.20 2.89
C ALA A 109 15.92 -1.81 1.76
N THR A 110 14.70 -1.32 1.58
CA THR A 110 13.82 -1.71 0.49
C THR A 110 14.32 -0.99 -0.74
N SER A 111 14.82 -1.75 -1.70
CA SER A 111 15.01 -1.26 -3.06
C SER A 111 13.75 -0.52 -3.50
N VAL A 112 13.91 0.62 -4.18
CA VAL A 112 12.80 1.42 -4.68
C VAL A 112 11.86 0.52 -5.48
N ILE A 113 10.63 0.37 -5.00
CA ILE A 113 9.61 -0.43 -5.64
C ILE A 113 9.00 0.42 -6.74
N ASN A 114 9.24 -0.01 -7.97
CA ASN A 114 8.70 0.60 -9.18
C ASN A 114 7.73 -0.37 -9.88
N LYS A 115 7.06 0.12 -10.93
CA LYS A 115 6.11 -0.65 -11.74
C LYS A 115 6.69 -1.98 -12.22
N LYS A 116 7.94 -2.01 -12.70
CA LYS A 116 8.59 -3.22 -13.20
C LYS A 116 8.74 -4.27 -12.12
N THR A 117 9.11 -3.85 -10.90
CA THR A 117 9.23 -4.75 -9.75
C THR A 117 7.88 -5.38 -9.42
N LEU A 118 6.81 -4.58 -9.38
CA LEU A 118 5.46 -5.08 -9.13
C LEU A 118 4.95 -6.03 -10.21
N GLN A 119 5.17 -5.69 -11.48
CA GLN A 119 4.78 -6.56 -12.59
C GLN A 119 5.52 -7.91 -12.54
N ALA A 120 6.82 -7.89 -12.25
CA ALA A 120 7.59 -9.12 -12.08
C ALA A 120 7.06 -9.96 -10.91
N GLU A 121 6.71 -9.35 -9.78
CA GLU A 121 6.17 -10.06 -8.63
C GLU A 121 4.82 -10.72 -8.93
N ILE A 122 3.94 -10.05 -9.70
CA ILE A 122 2.63 -10.62 -10.11
C ILE A 122 2.80 -11.76 -11.10
N LEU A 123 3.70 -11.64 -12.08
CA LEU A 123 3.97 -12.67 -13.10
C LEU A 123 4.55 -13.97 -12.53
N ASN A 124 5.13 -13.93 -11.32
CA ASN A 124 5.71 -15.10 -10.66
C ASN A 124 4.72 -15.82 -9.72
N LYS A 125 3.42 -15.47 -9.77
CA LYS A 125 2.35 -16.08 -8.98
C LYS A 125 1.43 -16.91 -9.86
#